data_AF-A0A521ME04-F1
#
_entry.id   AF-A0A521ME04-F1
#
_cell.length_a   1.000
_cell.length_b   1.000
_cell.length_c   1.000
_cell.angle_alpha   90.00
_cell.angle_beta   90.00
_cell.angle_gamma   90.00
#
_symmetry.space_group_name_H-M   'P 1'
#
loop_
_entity.id
_entity.type
_entity.pdbx_description
1 polymer ?
#
loop_
_entity_poly.entity_id
_entity_poly.type
_entity_poly.pdbx_seq_one_letter_code
_entity_poly.pdbx_strand_id
1 'polypeptide(L)'
;MIFQRLIWAGLAVALAVGIVQTGVQHLQAVPIILAAEVYEDQKIEAPATTTEAAPAGHAGHEGHAMAEEAEAWAPADGFERTAWTFAANVLHAFSMALLVFAVMGVALWRGTTLRALPLALVTAAAGWLVFHFWPSIGLHAEIPGMDAARLGSRQGWWILAAVSAA
;
A
#
# COMPACT_ATOMS: atom_id res chain seq x y z
N MET A 1 -15.94 -28.29 8.37
CA MET A 1 -15.91 -28.17 6.89
C MET A 1 -14.55 -27.64 6.44
N ILE A 2 -14.05 -28.00 5.25
CA ILE A 2 -12.70 -27.56 4.79
C ILE A 2 -12.56 -26.03 4.72
N PHE A 3 -13.63 -25.34 4.31
CA PHE A 3 -13.71 -23.89 4.29
C PHE A 3 -13.42 -23.24 5.65
N GLN A 4 -14.10 -23.68 6.71
CA GLN A 4 -13.89 -23.16 8.07
C GLN A 4 -12.44 -23.34 8.53
N ARG A 5 -11.82 -24.48 8.19
CA ARG A 5 -10.42 -24.76 8.54
C ARG A 5 -9.46 -23.79 7.84
N LEU A 6 -9.71 -23.46 6.57
CA LEU A 6 -8.92 -22.49 5.82
C LEU A 6 -9.07 -21.07 6.39
N ILE A 7 -10.28 -20.66 6.74
CA ILE A 7 -10.53 -19.34 7.34
C ILE A 7 -9.80 -19.20 8.68
N TRP A 8 -9.95 -20.18 9.58
CA TRP A 8 -9.28 -20.11 10.89
C TRP A 8 -7.75 -20.21 10.78
N ALA A 9 -7.23 -21.06 9.89
CA ALA A 9 -5.79 -21.13 9.63
C ALA A 9 -5.27 -19.80 9.05
N GLY A 10 -6.00 -19.23 8.09
CA GLY A 10 -5.66 -17.94 7.49
C GLY A 10 -5.64 -16.83 8.51
N LEU A 11 -6.63 -16.77 9.42
CA LEU A 11 -6.70 -15.76 10.47
C LEU A 11 -5.55 -15.88 11.47
N ALA A 12 -5.19 -17.11 11.87
CA ALA A 12 -4.07 -17.34 12.76
C ALA A 12 -2.73 -16.90 12.12
N VAL A 13 -2.53 -17.24 10.84
CA VAL A 13 -1.35 -16.79 10.07
C VAL A 13 -1.35 -15.27 9.93
N ALA A 14 -2.50 -14.68 9.61
CA ALA A 14 -2.65 -13.24 9.44
C ALA A 14 -2.33 -12.45 10.69
N LEU A 15 -2.71 -12.95 11.87
CA LEU A 15 -2.36 -12.33 13.14
C LEU A 15 -0.85 -12.34 13.36
N ALA A 16 -0.20 -13.49 13.16
CA ALA A 16 1.25 -13.62 13.33
C ALA A 16 2.02 -12.74 12.33
N VAL A 17 1.65 -12.78 11.05
CA VAL A 17 2.28 -11.98 9.99
C VAL A 17 1.99 -10.49 10.19
N GLY A 18 0.76 -10.12 10.57
CA GLY A 18 0.37 -8.73 10.82
C GLY A 18 1.15 -8.10 11.99
N ILE A 19 1.44 -8.85 13.05
CA ILE A 19 2.34 -8.40 14.13
C ILE A 19 3.73 -8.10 13.58
N VAL A 20 4.30 -9.02 12.80
CA VAL A 20 5.63 -8.85 12.21
C VAL A 20 5.66 -7.64 11.26
N GLN A 21 4.67 -7.52 10.37
CA GLN A 21 4.56 -6.40 9.43
C GLN A 21 4.44 -5.07 10.16
N THR A 22 3.64 -5.00 11.22
CA THR A 22 3.48 -3.78 12.02
C THR A 22 4.78 -3.39 12.72
N GLY A 23 5.51 -4.35 13.27
CA GLY A 23 6.83 -4.11 13.86
C GLY A 23 7.82 -3.56 12.83
N VAL A 24 7.89 -4.18 11.64
CA VAL A 24 8.76 -3.70 10.55
C VAL A 24 8.36 -2.30 10.10
N GLN A 25 7.06 -2.05 9.91
CA GLN A 25 6.54 -0.74 9.50
C GLN A 25 6.86 0.34 10.54
N HIS A 26 6.76 0.03 11.83
CA HIS A 26 7.12 0.95 12.91
C HIS A 26 8.61 1.30 12.91
N LEU A 27 9.49 0.38 12.50
CA LEU A 27 10.93 0.63 12.43
C LEU A 27 11.37 1.34 11.15
N GLN A 28 10.59 1.24 10.07
CA GLN A 28 10.99 1.72 8.74
C GLN A 28 10.12 2.85 8.22
N ALA A 29 8.82 2.61 8.04
CA ALA A 29 7.92 3.56 7.38
C ALA A 29 7.52 4.69 8.33
N VAL A 30 7.20 4.39 9.60
CA VAL A 30 6.73 5.39 10.56
C VAL A 30 7.71 6.55 10.76
N PRO A 31 9.04 6.33 10.94
CA PRO A 31 9.98 7.44 11.06
C PRO A 31 10.02 8.34 9.83
N ILE A 32 9.88 7.78 8.62
CA ILE A 32 9.88 8.52 7.36
C ILE A 32 8.60 9.35 7.23
N ILE A 33 7.44 8.77 7.59
CA ILE A 33 6.14 9.45 7.58
C ILE A 33 6.16 10.64 8.54
N LEU A 34 6.60 10.44 9.79
CA LEU A 34 6.67 11.52 10.78
C LEU A 34 7.64 12.64 10.35
N ALA A 35 8.75 12.30 9.70
CA ALA A 35 9.67 13.30 9.16
C ALA A 35 9.04 14.09 8.00
N ALA A 36 8.20 13.45 7.18
CA ALA A 36 7.48 14.11 6.10
C ALA A 36 6.36 15.03 6.63
N GLU A 37 5.60 14.60 7.65
CA GLU A 37 4.55 15.42 8.30
C GLU A 37 5.15 16.75 8.82
N VAL A 38 6.28 16.70 9.53
CA VAL A 38 6.98 17.92 10.01
C VAL A 38 7.40 18.85 8.86
N TYR A 39 7.81 18.30 7.72
CA TYR A 39 8.20 19.10 6.55
C TYR A 39 7.00 19.78 5.88
N GLU A 40 5.84 19.12 5.84
CA GLU A 40 4.62 19.67 5.26
C GLU A 40 4.00 20.77 6.13
N ASP A 41 4.00 20.59 7.46
CA ASP A 41 3.51 21.58 8.42
C ASP A 41 4.29 22.91 8.29
N GLN A 42 5.61 22.83 8.12
CA GLN A 42 6.47 24.01 7.92
C GLN A 42 6.17 24.75 6.60
N LYS A 43 5.68 24.05 5.58
CA LYS A 43 5.30 24.64 4.29
C LYS A 43 3.98 25.41 4.38
N ILE A 44 3.08 25.01 5.29
CA ILE A 44 1.80 25.69 5.54
C ILE A 44 2.03 27.00 6.33
N GLU A 45 3.03 27.04 7.23
CA GLU A 45 3.33 28.22 8.05
C GLU A 45 4.16 29.31 7.35
N ALA A 46 4.85 28.98 6.24
CA ALA A 46 5.54 29.99 5.45
C ALA A 46 4.49 30.97 4.87
N PRO A 47 4.55 32.28 5.15
CA PRO A 47 3.58 33.21 4.58
C PRO A 47 3.71 33.12 3.07
N ALA A 48 2.59 32.80 2.41
CA ALA A 48 2.45 33.01 0.98
C ALA A 48 2.86 34.46 0.73
N THR A 49 4.06 34.65 0.17
CA THR A 49 4.52 35.96 -0.26
C THR A 49 3.53 36.42 -1.31
N THR A 50 2.59 37.25 -0.89
CA THR A 50 1.75 38.08 -1.73
C THR A 50 2.67 38.98 -2.54
N THR A 51 3.10 38.48 -3.70
CA THR A 51 3.60 39.35 -4.76
C THR A 51 2.40 39.82 -5.54
N GLU A 52 1.93 41.01 -5.18
CA GLU A 52 0.93 41.76 -5.92
C GLU A 52 1.59 42.44 -7.15
N ALA A 53 0.81 42.50 -8.25
CA ALA A 53 0.95 43.33 -9.46
C ALA A 53 1.72 42.80 -10.70
N ALA A 54 0.97 42.22 -11.65
CA ALA A 54 0.91 42.66 -13.07
C ALA A 54 -0.30 42.01 -13.79
N PRO A 55 -1.10 42.74 -14.62
CA PRO A 55 -2.23 42.17 -15.34
C PRO A 55 -1.84 41.74 -16.76
N ALA A 56 -2.23 40.52 -17.16
CA ALA A 56 -2.76 40.19 -18.49
C ALA A 56 -2.65 38.67 -18.77
N GLY A 57 -3.81 38.04 -18.94
CA GLY A 57 -4.05 36.87 -19.78
C GLY A 57 -3.26 35.60 -19.47
N HIS A 58 -3.92 34.59 -18.88
CA HIS A 58 -4.16 33.30 -19.53
C HIS A 58 -5.09 32.46 -18.65
N ALA A 59 -6.07 31.84 -19.32
CA ALA A 59 -7.17 31.10 -18.74
C ALA A 59 -6.73 29.79 -18.09
N GLY A 60 -7.45 29.42 -17.03
CA GLY A 60 -7.71 28.02 -16.69
C GLY A 60 -6.69 27.35 -15.77
N HIS A 61 -6.64 27.77 -14.51
CA HIS A 61 -6.61 26.83 -13.38
C HIS A 61 -7.27 27.56 -12.21
N GLU A 62 -8.58 27.35 -12.08
CA GLU A 62 -9.30 27.66 -10.85
C GLU A 62 -8.57 26.89 -9.74
N GLY A 63 -7.75 27.61 -8.98
CA GLY A 63 -7.30 27.16 -7.69
C GLY A 63 -8.55 26.82 -6.90
N HIS A 64 -8.54 25.64 -6.29
CA HIS A 64 -9.58 25.18 -5.37
C HIS A 64 -9.75 26.24 -4.28
N ALA A 65 -10.67 27.17 -4.54
CA ALA A 65 -11.18 28.11 -3.59
C ALA A 65 -11.99 27.29 -2.60
N MET A 66 -11.45 27.14 -1.38
CA MET A 66 -12.17 27.18 -0.11
C MET A 66 -13.63 26.68 -0.21
N ALA A 67 -13.80 25.39 -0.47
CA ALA A 67 -14.80 24.66 0.29
C ALA A 67 -14.11 24.31 1.60
N GLU A 68 -14.77 24.52 2.75
CA GLU A 68 -14.44 23.79 3.96
C GLU A 68 -14.58 22.30 3.63
N GLU A 69 -13.54 21.70 3.04
CA GLU A 69 -13.38 20.26 3.02
C GLU A 69 -13.30 19.88 4.49
N ALA A 70 -14.44 19.44 5.03
CA ALA A 70 -14.52 18.89 6.37
C ALA A 70 -13.30 18.00 6.55
N GLU A 71 -12.44 18.36 7.51
CA GLU A 71 -11.17 17.71 7.78
C GLU A 71 -11.36 16.20 7.63
N ALA A 72 -10.76 15.64 6.57
CA ALA A 72 -10.98 14.24 6.24
C ALA A 72 -10.49 13.41 7.43
N TRP A 73 -11.38 12.60 8.01
CA TRP A 73 -11.06 11.88 9.25
C TRP A 73 -9.75 11.10 9.12
N ALA A 74 -8.85 11.34 10.06
CA ALA A 74 -7.60 10.61 10.24
C ALA A 74 -7.51 10.03 11.66
N PRO A 75 -6.90 8.85 11.85
CA PRO A 75 -6.61 8.32 13.17
C PRO A 75 -5.78 9.30 14.01
N ALA A 76 -6.12 9.48 15.29
CA ALA A 76 -5.30 10.28 16.19
C ALA A 76 -3.92 9.65 16.42
N ASP A 77 -2.94 10.49 16.74
CA ASP A 77 -1.56 10.07 16.99
C ASP A 77 -1.41 9.09 18.16
N GLY A 78 -0.33 8.32 18.10
CA GLY A 78 0.01 7.35 19.13
C GLY A 78 -0.74 6.02 18.94
N PHE A 79 -1.58 5.67 19.93
CA PHE A 79 -2.17 4.34 19.99
C PHE A 79 -3.20 4.09 18.89
N GLU A 80 -4.06 5.07 18.58
CA GLU A 80 -5.12 4.90 17.59
C GLU A 80 -4.55 4.66 16.18
N ARG A 81 -3.60 5.50 15.73
CA ARG A 81 -2.85 5.31 14.47
C ARG A 81 -2.20 3.93 14.39
N THR A 82 -1.57 3.47 15.48
CA THR A 82 -0.91 2.16 15.53
C THR A 82 -1.93 1.01 15.48
N ALA A 83 -3.05 1.11 16.18
CA ALA A 83 -4.09 0.09 16.20
C ALA A 83 -4.76 -0.09 14.84
N TRP A 84 -5.07 1.02 14.15
CA TRP A 84 -5.61 0.96 12.79
C TRP A 84 -4.60 0.44 11.77
N THR A 85 -3.33 0.81 11.91
CA THR A 85 -2.24 0.27 11.08
C THR A 85 -2.10 -1.25 11.29
N PHE A 86 -2.15 -1.71 12.54
CA PHE A 86 -2.13 -3.13 12.86
C PHE A 86 -3.33 -3.87 12.26
N ALA A 87 -4.53 -3.32 12.40
CA ALA A 87 -5.75 -3.90 11.81
C ALA A 87 -5.64 -4.01 10.28
N ALA A 88 -5.14 -2.96 9.61
CA ALA A 88 -4.92 -2.96 8.17
C ALA A 88 -3.88 -4.02 7.76
N ASN A 89 -2.78 -4.16 8.49
CA ASN A 89 -1.75 -5.16 8.25
C ASN A 89 -2.29 -6.60 8.42
N VAL A 90 -3.08 -6.84 9.47
CA VAL A 90 -3.73 -8.15 9.68
C VAL A 90 -4.70 -8.47 8.55
N LEU A 91 -5.53 -7.51 8.13
CA LEU A 91 -6.48 -7.71 7.02
C LEU A 91 -5.76 -7.98 5.70
N HIS A 92 -4.67 -7.26 5.44
CA HIS A 92 -3.82 -7.49 4.29
C HIS A 92 -3.20 -8.90 4.32
N ALA A 93 -2.57 -9.28 5.43
CA ALA A 93 -1.99 -10.62 5.60
C ALA A 93 -3.04 -11.73 5.47
N PHE A 94 -4.27 -11.50 5.95
CA PHE A 94 -5.38 -12.42 5.81
C PHE A 94 -5.78 -12.64 4.35
N SER A 95 -5.93 -11.57 3.58
CA SER A 95 -6.26 -11.69 2.16
C SER A 95 -5.18 -12.45 1.38
N MET A 96 -3.90 -12.18 1.66
CA MET A 96 -2.77 -12.88 1.04
C MET A 96 -2.71 -14.36 1.43
N ALA A 97 -2.98 -14.71 2.70
CA ALA A 97 -3.03 -16.09 3.15
C ALA A 97 -4.12 -16.89 2.41
N LEU A 98 -5.31 -16.30 2.24
CA LEU A 98 -6.40 -16.92 1.48
C LEU A 98 -6.03 -17.08 0.00
N LEU A 99 -5.37 -16.10 -0.60
CA LEU A 99 -4.91 -16.17 -1.99
C LEU A 99 -3.92 -17.32 -2.18
N VAL A 100 -2.94 -17.46 -1.29
CA VAL A 100 -1.98 -18.58 -1.30
C VAL A 100 -2.71 -19.92 -1.18
N PHE A 101 -3.65 -20.05 -0.23
CA PHE A 101 -4.43 -21.28 -0.08
C PHE A 101 -5.27 -21.60 -1.33
N ALA A 102 -5.85 -20.60 -1.99
CA ALA A 102 -6.60 -20.80 -3.21
C ALA A 102 -5.71 -21.32 -4.35
N VAL A 103 -4.55 -20.70 -4.57
CA VAL A 103 -3.58 -21.12 -5.60
C VAL A 103 -3.04 -22.52 -5.32
N MET A 104 -2.66 -22.81 -4.07
CA MET A 104 -2.23 -24.14 -3.66
C MET A 104 -3.34 -25.18 -3.86
N GLY A 105 -4.59 -24.83 -3.54
CA GLY A 105 -5.76 -25.69 -3.77
C GLY A 105 -5.96 -26.03 -5.24
N VAL A 106 -5.82 -25.04 -6.13
CA VAL A 106 -5.87 -25.26 -7.60
C VAL A 106 -4.71 -26.13 -8.08
N ALA A 107 -3.49 -25.91 -7.57
CA ALA A 107 -2.32 -26.72 -7.94
C ALA A 107 -2.47 -28.19 -7.51
N LEU A 108 -3.03 -28.43 -6.32
CA LEU A 108 -3.36 -29.77 -5.83
C LEU A 108 -4.45 -30.42 -6.69
N TRP A 109 -5.50 -29.67 -7.06
CA TRP A 109 -6.55 -30.17 -7.95
C TRP A 109 -6.02 -30.54 -9.34
N ARG A 110 -5.02 -29.80 -9.85
CA ARG A 110 -4.31 -30.10 -11.11
C ARG A 110 -3.28 -31.23 -10.99
N GLY A 111 -3.11 -31.84 -9.82
CA GLY A 111 -2.26 -33.01 -9.64
C GLY A 111 -0.76 -32.70 -9.47
N THR A 112 -0.40 -31.54 -8.89
CA THR A 112 1.01 -31.26 -8.56
C THR A 112 1.61 -32.35 -7.66
N THR A 113 2.88 -32.69 -7.90
CA THR A 113 3.64 -33.65 -7.09
C THR A 113 4.45 -32.98 -5.97
N LEU A 114 4.41 -31.65 -5.90
CA LEU A 114 5.10 -30.88 -4.87
C LEU A 114 4.51 -31.16 -3.48
N ARG A 115 5.40 -31.32 -2.49
CA ARG A 115 5.02 -31.39 -1.07
C ARG A 115 4.52 -30.03 -0.59
N ALA A 116 3.82 -30.00 0.55
CA ALA A 116 3.17 -28.79 1.07
C ALA A 116 4.11 -27.59 1.22
N LEU A 117 5.30 -27.77 1.81
CA LEU A 117 6.25 -26.67 2.02
C LEU A 117 6.83 -26.11 0.70
N PRO A 118 7.41 -26.91 -0.22
CA PRO A 118 7.90 -26.36 -1.48
C PRO A 118 6.77 -25.76 -2.33
N LEU A 119 5.56 -26.34 -2.30
CA LEU A 119 4.40 -25.75 -2.97
C LEU A 119 4.06 -24.36 -2.41
N ALA A 120 4.04 -24.21 -1.07
CA ALA A 120 3.81 -22.93 -0.41
C ALA A 120 4.91 -21.91 -0.73
N LEU A 121 6.18 -22.31 -0.70
CA LEU A 121 7.31 -21.43 -1.02
C LEU A 121 7.28 -20.94 -2.47
N VAL A 122 7.04 -21.85 -3.43
CA VAL A 122 6.93 -21.48 -4.86
C VAL A 122 5.73 -20.55 -5.08
N THR A 123 4.59 -20.84 -4.45
CA THR A 123 3.39 -20.01 -4.57
C THR A 123 3.63 -18.61 -3.99
N ALA A 124 4.25 -18.51 -2.81
CA ALA A 124 4.57 -17.25 -2.17
C ALA A 124 5.63 -16.45 -2.98
N ALA A 125 6.67 -17.10 -3.48
CA ALA A 125 7.69 -16.47 -4.30
C ALA A 125 7.13 -15.94 -5.62
N ALA A 126 6.27 -16.71 -6.29
CA ALA A 126 5.57 -16.26 -7.50
C ALA A 126 4.65 -15.06 -7.20
N GLY A 127 3.89 -15.11 -6.10
CA GLY A 127 3.06 -13.98 -5.68
C GLY A 127 3.86 -12.72 -5.39
N TRP A 128 4.97 -12.84 -4.65
CA TRP A 128 5.88 -11.71 -4.39
C TRP A 128 6.48 -11.15 -5.69
N LEU A 129 6.87 -12.03 -6.61
CA LEU A 129 7.44 -11.61 -7.89
C LEU A 129 6.42 -10.81 -8.72
N VAL A 130 5.19 -11.31 -8.82
CA VAL A 130 4.09 -10.71 -9.60
C VAL A 130 3.56 -9.41 -8.99
N PHE A 131 3.29 -9.39 -7.68
CA PHE A 131 2.61 -8.26 -7.05
C PHE A 131 3.55 -7.19 -6.50
N HIS A 132 4.82 -7.52 -6.26
CA HIS A 132 5.76 -6.62 -5.59
C HIS A 132 7.03 -6.38 -6.41
N PHE A 133 7.82 -7.42 -6.67
CA PHE A 133 9.14 -7.25 -7.29
C PHE A 133 9.05 -6.64 -8.69
N TRP A 134 8.26 -7.25 -9.57
CA TRP A 134 8.20 -6.82 -10.96
C TRP A 134 7.57 -5.43 -11.12
N PRO A 135 6.44 -5.09 -10.45
CA PRO A 135 5.91 -3.72 -10.50
C PRO A 135 6.82 -2.66 -9.88
N SER A 136 7.69 -3.03 -8.93
CA SER A 136 8.63 -2.09 -8.30
C SER A 136 9.78 -1.66 -9.22
N ILE A 137 10.07 -2.44 -10.26
CA ILE A 137 11.07 -2.09 -11.26
C ILE A 137 10.49 -0.94 -12.10
N GLY A 138 11.19 0.19 -12.17
CA GLY A 138 10.84 1.32 -13.05
C GLY A 138 9.95 2.39 -12.44
N LEU A 139 9.15 2.09 -11.41
CA LEU A 139 8.36 3.10 -10.68
C LEU A 139 8.68 3.07 -9.17
N HIS A 140 9.59 3.94 -8.76
CA HIS A 140 9.87 4.18 -7.35
C HIS A 140 8.69 4.88 -6.65
N ALA A 141 8.66 4.76 -5.32
CA ALA A 141 7.70 5.47 -4.48
C ALA A 141 7.84 7.00 -4.67
N GLU A 142 6.72 7.68 -4.86
CA GLU A 142 6.69 9.14 -4.92
C GLU A 142 6.69 9.70 -3.50
N ILE A 143 7.46 10.76 -3.30
CA ILE A 143 7.44 11.54 -2.06
C ILE A 143 6.33 12.58 -2.20
N PRO A 144 5.59 12.89 -1.13
CA PRO A 144 4.61 13.97 -1.15
C PRO A 144 5.19 15.28 -1.71
N GLY A 145 4.40 15.99 -2.52
CA GLY A 145 4.80 17.23 -3.17
C GLY A 145 5.73 17.09 -4.39
N MET A 146 6.07 15.86 -4.79
CA MET A 146 6.81 15.59 -6.04
C MET A 146 5.91 15.79 -7.25
N ASP A 147 6.48 16.31 -8.35
CA ASP A 147 5.77 16.39 -9.63
C ASP A 147 5.65 14.97 -10.23
N ALA A 148 4.56 14.32 -9.87
CA ALA A 148 4.30 12.91 -10.05
C ALA A 148 3.84 12.57 -11.47
N ALA A 149 4.16 11.35 -11.92
CA ALA A 149 3.56 10.82 -13.14
C ALA A 149 2.04 10.66 -12.94
N ARG A 150 1.24 10.99 -13.96
CA ARG A 150 -0.23 10.86 -13.89
C ARG A 150 -0.63 9.50 -13.33
N LEU A 151 -1.55 9.48 -12.36
CA LEU A 151 -2.00 8.27 -11.65
C LEU A 151 -2.35 7.11 -12.59
N GLY A 152 -3.06 7.39 -13.69
CA GLY A 152 -3.44 6.38 -14.68
C GLY A 152 -2.25 5.69 -15.35
N SER A 153 -1.15 6.41 -15.61
CA SER A 153 0.07 5.82 -16.17
C SER A 153 0.73 4.84 -15.20
N ARG A 154 0.68 5.14 -13.89
CA ARG A 154 1.21 4.25 -12.84
C ARG A 154 0.36 3.00 -12.67
N GLN A 155 -0.96 3.15 -12.69
CA GLN A 155 -1.89 2.02 -12.68
C GLN A 155 -1.67 1.13 -13.91
N GLY A 156 -1.51 1.74 -15.09
CA GLY A 156 -1.19 1.03 -16.33
C GLY A 156 0.12 0.27 -16.25
N TRP A 157 1.19 0.90 -15.73
CA TRP A 157 2.47 0.23 -15.50
C TRP A 157 2.33 -0.95 -14.55
N TRP A 158 1.67 -0.75 -13.40
CA TRP A 158 1.52 -1.82 -12.40
C TRP A 158 0.78 -3.04 -12.99
N ILE A 159 -0.30 -2.81 -13.74
CA ILE A 159 -1.06 -3.89 -14.40
C ILE A 159 -0.19 -4.59 -15.45
N LEU A 160 0.47 -3.83 -16.32
CA LEU A 160 1.36 -4.37 -17.34
C LEU A 160 2.46 -5.22 -16.72
N ALA A 161 3.08 -4.73 -15.65
CA ALA A 161 4.09 -5.44 -14.89
C ALA A 161 3.51 -6.74 -14.30
N ALA A 162 2.42 -6.66 -13.53
CA ALA A 162 1.83 -7.85 -12.91
C ALA A 162 1.44 -8.94 -13.93
N VAL A 163 0.91 -8.56 -15.09
CA VAL A 163 0.53 -9.51 -16.15
C VAL A 163 1.74 -10.09 -16.90
N SER A 164 2.84 -9.35 -17.00
CA SER A 164 4.05 -9.77 -17.72
C SER A 164 5.06 -10.54 -16.86
N ALA A 165 4.81 -10.69 -15.55
CA ALA A 165 5.74 -11.29 -14.60
C ALA A 165 5.88 -12.84 -14.72
N ALA A 166 5.29 -13.47 -15.75
CA ALA A 166 5.24 -14.92 -15.96
C ALA A 166 6.02 -15.37 -17.19
#